data_AF-A0A383F7D3-F1
#
_entry.id   AF-A0A383F7D3-F1
#
_cell.length_a   1.000
_cell.length_b   1.000
_cell.length_c   1.000
_cell.angle_alpha   90.00
_cell.angle_beta   90.00
_cell.angle_gamma   90.00
#
_symmetry.space_group_name_H-M   'P 1'
#
loop_
_entity.id
_entity.type
_entity.pdbx_description
1 polymer ?
#
loop_
_entity_poly.entity_id
_entity_poly.type
_entity_poly.pdbx_seq_one_letter_code
_entity_poly.pdbx_strand_id
1 'polypeptide(L)' 'MVTVLMPVYNGSKYLTDTIESILNQTFTDFEFLIIDDASKDNSVNKIKPYNDPRIRLVENEKNF' A
#
# COMPACT_ATOMS: atom_id res chain seq x y z
N MET A 1 -4.75 18.41 1.70
CA MET A 1 -3.77 17.35 1.45
C MET A 1 -3.52 16.54 2.72
N VAL A 2 -3.93 15.28 2.68
CA VAL A 2 -3.71 14.27 3.72
C VAL A 2 -2.77 13.20 3.16
N THR A 3 -1.93 12.60 4.00
CA THR A 3 -1.17 11.40 3.62
C THR A 3 -1.72 10.22 4.40
N VAL A 4 -2.17 9.19 3.69
CA VAL A 4 -2.52 7.89 4.25
C VAL A 4 -1.27 7.02 4.19
N LEU A 5 -0.81 6.53 5.35
CA LEU A 5 0.36 5.66 5.45
C LEU A 5 -0.08 4.24 5.78
N MET A 6 0.37 3.27 4.99
CA MET A 6 0.17 1.83 5.25
C MET A 6 1.51 1.10 5.29
N PRO A 7 2.02 0.72 6.47
CA PRO A 7 3.14 -0.21 6.58
C PRO A 7 2.65 -1.63 6.25
N VAL A 8 3.47 -2.39 5.53
CA VAL A 8 3.14 -3.74 5.07
C VAL A 8 4.30 -4.68 5.42
N TYR A 9 3.97 -5.75 6.13
CA TYR A 9 4.88 -6.88 6.33
C TYR A 9 4.06 -8.17 6.37
N ASN A 10 4.26 -9.03 5.35
CA ASN A 10 3.53 -10.29 5.19
C ASN A 10 1.99 -10.15 5.26
N GLY A 11 1.46 -9.06 4.69
CA GLY A 11 0.06 -8.66 4.77
C GLY A 11 -0.83 -9.16 3.63
N SER A 12 -0.34 -10.07 2.77
CA SER A 12 -0.97 -10.38 1.49
C SER A 12 -2.44 -10.77 1.58
N LYS A 13 -2.88 -11.38 2.69
CA LYS A 13 -4.27 -11.81 2.89
C LYS A 13 -5.29 -10.65 2.84
N TYR A 14 -4.94 -9.48 3.38
CA TYR A 14 -5.87 -8.35 3.57
C TYR A 14 -5.55 -7.15 2.69
N LEU A 15 -4.46 -7.21 1.94
CA LEU A 15 -3.88 -6.07 1.27
C LEU A 15 -4.80 -5.47 0.20
N THR A 16 -5.42 -6.32 -0.60
CA THR A 16 -6.35 -5.90 -1.67
C THR A 16 -7.55 -5.16 -1.08
N ASP A 17 -8.24 -5.76 -0.11
CA ASP A 17 -9.42 -5.14 0.52
C ASP A 17 -9.06 -3.81 1.20
N THR A 18 -7.87 -3.73 1.81
CA THR A 18 -7.39 -2.51 2.47
C THR A 18 -7.13 -1.39 1.46
N ILE A 19 -6.43 -1.70 0.37
CA ILE A 19 -6.14 -0.73 -0.69
C ILE A 19 -7.44 -0.23 -1.32
N GLU A 20 -8.35 -1.14 -1.70
CA GLU A 20 -9.67 -0.78 -2.24
C GLU A 20 -10.47 0.08 -1.28
N SER A 21 -10.46 -0.24 0.02
CA SER A 21 -11.17 0.56 1.01
C SER A 21 -10.64 1.99 1.12
N ILE A 22 -9.33 2.19 0.98
CA ILE A 22 -8.70 3.52 1.03
C ILE A 22 -8.95 4.29 -0.27
N LEU A 23 -8.80 3.64 -1.43
CA LEU A 23 -9.00 4.30 -2.73
C LEU A 23 -10.45 4.73 -2.96
N ASN A 24 -11.42 4.03 -2.38
CA ASN A 24 -12.86 4.28 -2.51
C ASN A 24 -13.44 5.24 -1.44
N GLN A 25 -12.60 5.95 -0.68
CA GLN A 25 -13.06 6.95 0.28
C GLN A 25 -13.72 8.16 -0.41
N THR A 26 -14.70 8.77 0.27
CA THR A 26 -15.40 9.98 -0.22
C THR A 26 -14.50 11.22 -0.24
N PHE A 27 -13.48 11.26 0.60
CA PHE A 27 -12.43 12.26 0.57
C PHE A 27 -11.30 11.81 -0.36
N THR A 28 -10.99 12.60 -1.39
CA THR A 28 -10.08 12.18 -2.49
C THR A 28 -8.77 12.96 -2.56
N ASP A 29 -8.62 14.06 -1.82
CA ASP A 29 -7.40 14.90 -1.79
C ASP A 29 -6.33 14.32 -0.84
N PHE A 30 -5.81 13.14 -1.20
CA PHE A 30 -4.78 12.45 -0.43
C PHE A 30 -3.70 11.78 -1.29
N GLU A 31 -2.52 11.65 -0.69
CA GLU A 31 -1.46 10.71 -1.11
C GLU A 31 -1.61 9.42 -0.30
N PHE A 32 -1.39 8.28 -0.95
CA PHE A 32 -1.38 6.97 -0.32
C PHE A 32 0.03 6.36 -0.37
N LEU A 33 0.75 6.49 0.73
CA LEU A 33 2.10 5.96 0.90
C LEU A 33 2.04 4.55 1.47
N ILE A 34 2.54 3.58 0.72
CA ILE A 34 2.64 2.18 1.12
C ILE A 34 4.12 1.86 1.32
N ILE A 35 4.50 1.40 2.52
CA ILE A 35 5.87 1.03 2.84
C ILE A 35 5.91 -0.47 3.11
N ASP A 36 6.52 -1.24 2.21
CA ASP A 36 6.77 -2.66 2.39
C ASP A 36 8.09 -2.88 3.13
N ASP A 37 8.05 -3.63 4.22
CA ASP A 37 9.21 -3.88 5.10
C ASP A 37 9.87 -5.24 4.83
N ALA A 38 10.29 -5.44 3.59
CA ALA A 38 10.89 -6.67 3.07
C ALA A 38 9.97 -7.90 3.27
N SER A 39 8.70 -7.78 2.84
CA SER A 39 7.76 -8.89 2.88
C SER A 39 8.28 -10.10 2.11
N LYS A 40 8.09 -11.29 2.66
CA LYS A 40 8.46 -12.57 2.03
C LYS A 40 7.28 -13.27 1.36
N ASP A 41 6.08 -12.74 1.55
CA ASP A 41 4.86 -13.25 0.93
C ASP A 41 4.54 -12.49 -0.37
N ASN A 42 3.31 -12.67 -0.87
CA ASN A 42 2.87 -12.05 -2.12
C ASN A 42 2.41 -10.58 -1.98
N SER A 43 2.79 -9.87 -0.91
CA SER A 43 2.28 -8.51 -0.63
C SER A 43 2.63 -7.52 -1.74
N VAL A 44 3.92 -7.39 -2.07
CA VAL A 44 4.40 -6.47 -3.12
C VAL A 44 3.73 -6.77 -4.47
N ASN A 45 3.62 -8.05 -4.84
CA ASN A 45 2.99 -8.46 -6.09
C ASN A 45 1.48 -8.14 -6.14
N LYS A 46 0.83 -7.99 -4.99
CA LYS A 46 -0.55 -7.50 -4.91
C LYS A 46 -0.65 -5.98 -5.02
N ILE A 47 0.39 -5.23 -4.66
CA ILE A 47 0.41 -3.75 -4.76
C ILE A 47 0.77 -3.28 -6.17
N LYS A 48 1.75 -3.93 -6.82
CA LYS A 48 2.28 -3.53 -8.14
C LYS A 48 1.23 -3.35 -9.26
N PRO A 49 0.13 -4.13 -9.33
CA PRO A 49 -0.91 -3.95 -10.35
C PRO A 49 -1.74 -2.67 -10.22
N TYR A 50 -1.72 -2.00 -9.05
CA TYR A 50 -2.50 -0.78 -8.84
C TYR A 50 -1.89 0.39 -9.62
N ASN A 51 -2.62 0.85 -10.63
CA ASN A 51 -2.25 2.02 -11.43
C ASN A 51 -3.08 3.26 -11.01
N ASP A 52 -2.98 3.63 -9.73
CA ASP A 52 -3.63 4.83 -9.17
C ASP A 52 -2.57 5.91 -8.88
N PRO A 53 -2.72 7.15 -9.39
CA PRO A 53 -1.72 8.21 -9.20
C PRO A 53 -1.54 8.62 -7.74
N ARG A 54 -2.47 8.28 -6.85
CA ARG A 54 -2.37 8.54 -5.41
C ARG A 54 -1.42 7.55 -4.73
N ILE A 55 -1.17 6.38 -5.32
CA ILE A 55 -0.36 5.33 -4.68
C ILE A 55 1.13 5.59 -4.91
N ARG A 56 1.88 5.59 -3.81
CA ARG A 56 3.34 5.54 -3.80
C ARG A 56 3.81 4.34 -2.99
N LEU A 57 4.40 3.37 -3.67
CA LEU A 57 5.02 2.19 -3.03
C LEU A 57 6.51 2.43 -2.77
N VAL A 58 6.95 2.15 -1.55
CA VAL A 58 8.36 2.07 -1.14
C VAL A 58 8.63 0.65 -0.69
N GLU A 59 9.57 -0.03 -1.33
CA GLU A 59 10.02 -1.40 -0.97
C GLU A 59 11.35 -1.29 -0.21
N ASN A 60 11.40 -1.74 1.04
CA ASN A 60 12.64 -1.83 1.81
C ASN A 60 13.40 -3.12 1.47
N GLU A 61 14.72 -3.01 1.34
CA GLU A 61 15.59 -4.18 1.09
C GLU A 61 15.81 -5.05 2.35
N LYS A 62 15.56 -4.50 3.54
CA LYS A 62 15.74 -5.15 4.84
C LYS A 62 14.61 -4.75 5.78
N ASN A 63 14.17 -5.71 6.59
CA ASN A 63 13.26 -5.48 7.71
C ASN A 63 14.03 -4.79 8.85
N PHE A 64 13.48 -3.72 9.43
CA PHE A 64 14.12 -2.92 10.48
C PHE A 64 13.44 -3.04 11.85
#